data_AF-A0A5N5H3R7-F1
#
_entry.id   AF-A0A5N5H3R7-F1
#
_cell.length_a   1.000
_cell.length_b   1.000
_cell.length_c   1.000
_cell.angle_alpha   90.00
_cell.angle_beta   90.00
_cell.angle_gamma   90.00
#
_symmetry.space_group_name_H-M   'P 1'
#
loop_
_entity.id
_entity.type
_entity.pdbx_description
1 polymer ?
#
loop_
_entity_poly.entity_id
_entity_poly.type
_entity_poly.pdbx_seq_one_letter_code
_entity_poly.pdbx_strand_id
1 'polypeptide(L)'
;MISKMALHTFPPERHSGKLVRRRGGLISVPVKLWPAPETYRRMTKLLLNVTIERSLGPVQVVMSPENTVRDLIKAAVEIYVREKRRPLVKETDPHRFELHYSQFSLESLKGDEKLIKLVSRNFFLCCSKSKPPVGLCNCSEEAKRAISYQFSWIKLMDFLL
;
A
#
# COMPACT_ATOMS: atom_id res chain seq x y z
N MET A 1 -14.54 -41.10 12.65
CA MET A 1 -15.53 -40.56 13.61
C MET A 1 -16.06 -39.26 13.04
N ILE A 2 -17.27 -39.29 12.49
CA ILE A 2 -17.98 -38.14 11.91
C ILE A 2 -19.24 -37.97 12.76
N SER A 3 -19.32 -36.89 13.53
CA SER A 3 -20.49 -36.57 14.35
C SER A 3 -21.48 -35.70 13.56
N LYS A 4 -22.62 -36.29 13.22
CA LYS A 4 -23.84 -35.63 12.73
C LYS A 4 -24.62 -35.07 13.94
N MET A 5 -25.07 -33.82 13.91
CA MET A 5 -26.16 -33.35 14.77
C MET A 5 -27.46 -33.32 13.97
N ALA A 6 -28.46 -34.04 14.49
CA ALA A 6 -29.81 -34.16 13.96
C ALA A 6 -30.73 -33.07 14.52
N LEU A 7 -31.76 -32.75 13.74
CA LEU A 7 -32.91 -31.87 14.01
C LEU A 7 -33.83 -32.42 15.12
N HIS A 8 -34.90 -31.65 15.41
CA HIS A 8 -36.11 -31.95 16.22
C HIS A 8 -36.02 -31.55 17.71
N THR A 9 -36.98 -30.87 18.39
CA THR A 9 -38.44 -30.72 18.24
C THR A 9 -38.94 -29.58 19.18
N PHE A 10 -39.92 -28.78 18.76
CA PHE A 10 -40.73 -27.88 19.64
C PHE A 10 -41.81 -28.65 20.43
N PRO A 11 -42.21 -28.19 21.64
CA PRO A 11 -43.65 -28.13 21.96
C PRO A 11 -44.02 -26.93 22.90
N PRO A 12 -45.26 -26.75 23.42
CA PRO A 12 -46.31 -25.90 22.83
C PRO A 12 -46.90 -24.81 23.78
N GLU A 13 -47.85 -24.04 23.22
CA GLU A 13 -48.62 -22.87 23.67
C GLU A 13 -49.05 -22.68 25.15
N ARG A 14 -49.36 -21.41 25.52
CA ARG A 14 -50.71 -20.99 25.98
C ARG A 14 -50.94 -19.46 25.97
N HIS A 15 -52.09 -19.07 25.42
CA HIS A 15 -52.65 -17.73 25.24
C HIS A 15 -52.93 -16.92 26.52
N SER A 16 -52.85 -15.59 26.43
CA SER A 16 -53.97 -14.66 26.68
C SER A 16 -53.48 -13.20 26.80
N GLY A 17 -53.91 -12.33 25.88
CA GLY A 17 -53.48 -10.93 25.86
C GLY A 17 -54.25 -10.05 24.88
N LYS A 18 -55.58 -10.06 25.00
CA LYS A 18 -56.55 -8.99 24.65
C LYS A 18 -56.09 -7.92 23.64
N LEU A 19 -56.48 -8.11 22.37
CA LEU A 19 -56.40 -7.10 21.30
C LEU A 19 -57.32 -5.91 21.59
N VAL A 20 -56.75 -4.73 21.88
CA VAL A 20 -57.46 -3.45 21.73
C VAL A 20 -57.06 -2.84 20.40
N ARG A 21 -57.95 -3.00 19.41
CA ARG A 21 -57.84 -2.42 18.07
C ARG A 21 -58.07 -0.91 18.15
N ARG A 22 -57.02 -0.12 18.40
CA ARG A 22 -57.07 1.31 18.13
C ARG A 22 -56.86 1.53 16.62
N ARG A 23 -57.92 1.95 15.94
CA ARG A 23 -57.85 2.58 14.61
C ARG A 23 -56.93 3.80 14.71
N GLY A 24 -55.69 3.68 14.22
CA GLY A 24 -54.80 4.80 13.91
C GLY A 24 -54.67 4.87 12.40
N GLY A 25 -55.06 6.00 11.82
CA GLY A 25 -55.20 6.19 10.37
C GLY A 25 -53.89 6.08 9.60
N LEU A 26 -54.02 5.74 8.31
CA LEU A 26 -52.94 5.84 7.35
C LEU A 26 -52.64 7.33 7.15
N ILE A 27 -51.58 7.82 7.79
CA ILE A 27 -50.96 9.05 7.32
C ILE A 27 -50.18 8.66 6.07
N SER A 28 -50.82 8.77 4.91
CA SER A 28 -50.13 8.75 3.63
C SER A 28 -49.33 10.04 3.52
N VAL A 29 -48.17 10.08 4.18
CA VAL A 29 -47.15 11.07 3.89
C VAL A 29 -46.62 10.70 2.51
N PRO A 30 -46.66 11.58 1.50
CA PRO A 30 -45.97 11.30 0.26
C PRO A 30 -44.47 11.29 0.60
N VAL A 31 -43.91 10.09 0.77
CA VAL A 31 -42.46 9.92 0.74
C VAL A 31 -42.08 10.25 -0.69
N LYS A 32 -41.67 11.50 -0.89
CA LYS A 32 -40.98 11.91 -2.10
C LYS A 32 -39.65 11.17 -2.08
N LEU A 33 -39.64 9.97 -2.66
CA LEU A 33 -38.42 9.23 -3.00
C LEU A 33 -37.70 10.07 -4.05
N TRP A 34 -36.95 11.05 -3.60
CA TRP A 34 -35.78 11.44 -4.35
C TRP A 34 -34.80 10.27 -4.25
N PRO A 35 -34.31 9.73 -5.37
CA PRO A 35 -33.20 8.79 -5.29
C PRO A 35 -32.06 9.57 -4.62
N ALA A 36 -31.67 9.13 -3.42
CA ALA A 36 -30.50 9.67 -2.78
C ALA A 36 -29.36 9.55 -3.80
N PRO A 37 -28.62 10.63 -4.12
CA PRO A 37 -27.46 10.48 -4.98
C PRO A 37 -26.59 9.42 -4.31
N GLU A 38 -26.32 8.34 -5.04
CA GLU A 38 -25.44 7.28 -4.58
C GLU A 38 -24.05 7.89 -4.42
N THR A 39 -23.84 8.49 -3.27
CA THR A 39 -22.56 8.99 -2.80
C THR A 39 -21.83 7.77 -2.31
N TYR A 40 -21.42 6.92 -3.26
CA TYR A 40 -20.35 5.98 -3.01
C TYR A 40 -19.23 6.77 -2.35
N ARG A 41 -18.90 6.42 -1.10
CA ARG A 41 -17.84 7.05 -0.33
C ARG A 41 -16.53 6.76 -1.06
N ARG A 42 -16.20 7.59 -2.05
CA ARG A 42 -15.04 7.41 -2.92
C ARG A 42 -13.80 7.53 -2.06
N MET A 43 -12.89 6.59 -2.19
CA MET A 43 -11.58 6.67 -1.56
C MET A 43 -10.91 7.95 -2.05
N THR A 44 -10.66 8.90 -1.15
CA THR A 44 -10.02 10.19 -1.49
C THR A 44 -8.50 10.14 -1.34
N LYS A 45 -7.99 9.16 -0.58
CA LYS A 45 -6.56 9.00 -0.32
C LYS A 45 -6.18 7.52 -0.31
N LEU A 46 -5.03 7.21 -0.88
CA LEU A 46 -4.39 5.90 -0.85
C LEU A 46 -3.16 5.98 0.04
N LEU A 47 -3.01 5.01 0.94
CA LEU A 47 -1.75 4.73 1.61
C LEU A 47 -0.98 3.67 0.81
N LEU A 48 0.25 3.99 0.42
CA LEU A 48 1.09 3.18 -0.44
C LEU A 48 2.44 2.95 0.24
N ASN A 49 2.90 1.70 0.21
CA ASN A 49 4.19 1.30 0.73
C ASN A 49 5.16 1.12 -0.44
N VAL A 50 6.21 1.93 -0.45
CA VAL A 50 7.24 1.88 -1.50
C VAL A 50 8.55 1.42 -0.87
N THR A 51 8.94 0.19 -1.15
CA THR A 51 10.24 -0.35 -0.75
C THR A 51 11.28 0.11 -1.76
N ILE A 52 12.22 0.95 -1.33
CA ILE A 52 13.32 1.39 -2.19
C ILE A 52 14.43 0.35 -2.15
N GLU A 53 15.05 0.08 -3.29
CA GLU A 53 16.19 -0.83 -3.41
C GLU A 53 17.23 -0.57 -2.30
N ARG A 54 17.69 -1.65 -1.65
CA ARG A 54 18.68 -1.67 -0.54
C ARG A 54 18.27 -0.91 0.72
N SER A 55 17.06 -0.36 0.81
CA SER A 55 16.59 0.31 2.02
C SER A 55 16.14 -0.68 3.10
N LEU A 56 16.22 -0.26 4.37
CA LEU A 56 15.84 -1.09 5.52
C LEU A 56 14.32 -1.32 5.67
N GLY A 57 13.50 -0.61 4.89
CA GLY A 57 12.04 -0.73 4.96
C GLY A 57 11.33 0.28 4.08
N PRO A 58 10.00 0.11 3.90
CA PRO A 58 9.23 0.90 2.97
C PRO A 58 9.05 2.34 3.43
N VAL A 59 8.96 3.23 2.44
CA VAL A 59 8.45 4.59 2.59
C VAL A 59 6.93 4.55 2.47
N GLN A 60 6.25 5.20 3.40
CA GLN A 60 4.79 5.34 3.37
C GLN A 60 4.41 6.64 2.66
N VAL A 61 3.59 6.53 1.62
CA VAL A 61 3.12 7.66 0.81
C VAL A 61 1.60 7.72 0.87
N VAL A 62 1.06 8.91 1.13
CA VAL A 62 -0.39 9.16 1.11
C VAL A 62 -0.73 10.11 -0.03
N MET A 63 -1.55 9.68 -0.99
CA MET A 63 -1.86 10.47 -2.20
C MET A 63 -3.23 10.16 -2.80
N SER A 64 -3.72 11.00 -3.72
CA SER A 64 -5.02 10.78 -4.37
C SER A 64 -4.97 9.56 -5.30
N PRO A 65 -6.04 8.77 -5.41
CA PRO A 65 -6.11 7.67 -6.38
C PRO A 65 -5.96 8.12 -7.85
N GLU A 66 -6.24 9.40 -8.13
CA GLU A 66 -6.15 10.00 -9.47
C GLU A 66 -4.73 10.36 -9.89
N ASN A 67 -3.77 10.39 -8.95
CA ASN A 67 -2.36 10.63 -9.24
C ASN A 67 -1.79 9.52 -10.13
N THR A 68 -0.62 9.80 -10.72
CA THR A 68 0.10 8.88 -11.59
C THR A 68 1.19 8.11 -10.86
N VAL A 69 1.69 7.03 -11.47
CA VAL A 69 2.89 6.30 -11.02
C VAL A 69 4.10 7.25 -10.90
N ARG A 70 4.28 8.17 -11.84
CA ARG A 70 5.38 9.14 -11.79
C ARG A 70 5.29 10.08 -10.58
N ASP A 71 4.08 10.48 -10.20
CA ASP A 71 3.87 11.27 -8.97
C ASP A 71 4.24 10.48 -7.71
N LEU A 72 3.94 9.17 -7.69
CA LEU A 72 4.30 8.29 -6.58
C LEU A 72 5.81 8.15 -6.44
N ILE A 73 6.52 7.94 -7.55
CA ILE A 73 7.99 7.88 -7.57
C ILE A 73 8.57 9.17 -6.99
N LYS A 74 8.12 10.33 -7.50
CA LYS A 74 8.57 11.64 -7.04
C LYS A 74 8.36 11.80 -5.53
N ALA A 75 7.14 11.55 -5.04
CA ALA A 75 6.81 11.68 -3.63
C ALA A 75 7.64 10.72 -2.75
N ALA A 76 7.81 9.47 -3.18
CA ALA A 76 8.59 8.47 -2.43
C ALA A 76 10.05 8.88 -2.30
N VAL A 77 10.67 9.36 -3.38
CA VAL A 77 12.07 9.83 -3.38
C VAL A 77 12.21 11.07 -2.48
N GLU A 78 11.30 12.04 -2.58
CA GLU A 78 11.30 13.24 -1.72
C GLU A 78 11.19 12.88 -0.23
N ILE A 79 10.28 11.96 0.13
CA ILE A 79 10.15 11.48 1.51
C ILE A 79 11.43 10.78 1.96
N TYR A 80 11.99 9.90 1.13
CA TYR A 80 13.21 9.16 1.45
C TYR A 80 14.39 10.08 1.75
N VAL A 81 14.59 11.11 0.92
CA VAL A 81 15.66 12.12 1.12
C VAL A 81 15.40 12.95 2.37
N ARG A 82 14.14 13.39 2.58
CA ARG A 82 13.75 14.18 3.75
C ARG A 82 13.98 13.42 5.07
N GLU A 83 13.69 12.12 5.08
CA GLU A 83 13.94 11.23 6.22
C GLU A 83 15.43 10.85 6.37
N LYS A 84 16.31 11.28 5.45
CA LYS A 84 17.75 10.97 5.44
C LYS A 84 18.02 9.46 5.52
N ARG A 85 17.17 8.66 4.87
CA ARG A 85 17.26 7.19 4.88
C ARG A 85 18.57 6.69 4.25
N ARG A 86 18.87 5.42 4.47
CA ARG A 86 20.07 4.74 3.96
C ARG A 86 19.69 3.58 3.03
N PRO A 87 20.41 3.38 1.93
CA PRO A 87 21.59 4.13 1.45
C PRO A 87 21.27 5.56 0.98
N LEU A 88 22.26 6.45 0.99
CA LEU A 88 22.05 7.83 0.54
C LEU A 88 21.73 7.89 -0.96
N VAL A 89 20.65 8.60 -1.26
CA VAL A 89 20.19 8.90 -2.62
C VAL A 89 21.00 10.03 -3.21
N LYS A 90 21.81 9.75 -4.25
CA LYS A 90 22.56 10.79 -4.98
C LYS A 90 21.75 11.44 -6.10
N GLU A 91 20.79 10.69 -6.63
CA GLU A 91 19.97 11.10 -7.76
C GLU A 91 18.52 11.28 -7.30
N THR A 92 17.95 12.45 -7.51
CA THR A 92 16.59 12.78 -7.06
C THR A 92 15.60 12.89 -8.22
N ASP A 93 16.08 12.87 -9.46
CA ASP A 93 15.23 12.93 -10.65
C ASP A 93 14.32 11.69 -10.75
N PRO A 94 12.98 11.84 -10.70
CA PRO A 94 12.03 10.73 -10.81
C PRO A 94 12.17 9.91 -12.09
N HIS A 95 12.71 10.48 -13.18
CA HIS A 95 12.90 9.77 -14.45
C HIS A 95 13.99 8.70 -14.40
N ARG A 96 14.83 8.74 -13.37
CA ARG A 96 15.93 7.79 -13.14
C ARG A 96 15.46 6.52 -12.43
N PHE A 97 14.20 6.45 -12.05
CA PHE A 97 13.65 5.37 -11.27
C PHE A 97 12.54 4.64 -12.02
N GLU A 98 12.43 3.36 -11.73
CA GLU A 98 11.38 2.49 -12.21
C GLU A 98 10.63 1.89 -11.03
N LEU A 99 9.30 1.89 -11.13
CA LEU A 99 8.42 1.31 -10.13
C LEU A 99 7.97 -0.06 -10.60
N HIS A 100 8.09 -1.05 -9.73
CA HIS A 100 7.69 -2.43 -9.97
C HIS A 100 6.67 -2.88 -8.93
N TYR A 101 5.89 -3.91 -9.23
CA TYR A 101 5.02 -4.54 -8.23
C TYR A 101 5.83 -5.18 -7.09
N SER A 102 7.00 -5.74 -7.40
CA SER A 102 7.89 -6.39 -6.44
C SER A 102 9.32 -6.41 -6.97
N GLN A 103 10.29 -6.73 -6.11
CA GLN A 103 11.69 -6.95 -6.50
C GLN A 103 11.88 -8.09 -7.51
N PHE A 104 10.91 -8.99 -7.64
CA PHE A 104 10.94 -10.12 -8.57
C PHE A 104 10.26 -9.82 -9.92
N SER A 105 9.66 -8.63 -10.06
CA SER A 105 8.98 -8.24 -11.29
C SER A 105 9.99 -7.79 -12.33
N LEU A 106 9.91 -8.37 -13.53
CA LEU A 106 10.77 -7.99 -14.66
C LEU A 106 10.27 -6.73 -15.38
N GLU A 107 8.96 -6.46 -15.33
CA GLU A 107 8.32 -5.32 -15.99
C GLU A 107 8.10 -4.18 -15.00
N SER A 108 8.40 -2.95 -15.44
CA SER A 108 8.10 -1.72 -14.70
C SER A 108 6.72 -1.16 -15.08
N LEU A 109 6.09 -0.50 -14.10
CA LEU A 109 4.82 0.18 -14.26
C LEU A 109 4.98 1.41 -15.14
N LYS A 110 3.97 1.67 -15.98
CA LYS A 110 3.97 2.84 -16.86
C LYS A 110 3.82 4.12 -16.04
N GLY A 111 4.69 5.09 -16.29
CA GLY A 111 4.72 6.35 -15.54
C GLY A 111 3.39 7.12 -15.53
N ASP A 112 2.62 7.05 -16.62
CA ASP A 112 1.35 7.77 -16.79
C ASP A 112 0.12 7.00 -16.27
N GLU A 113 0.32 5.79 -15.75
CA GLU A 113 -0.77 4.98 -15.19
C GLU A 113 -1.27 5.60 -13.88
N LYS A 114 -2.60 5.66 -13.72
CA LYS A 114 -3.23 6.19 -12.50
C LYS A 114 -3.19 5.16 -11.39
N LEU A 115 -2.97 5.60 -10.15
CA LEU A 115 -2.85 4.73 -8.98
C LEU A 115 -4.14 3.97 -8.65
N ILE A 116 -5.30 4.49 -9.05
CA ILE A 116 -6.59 3.79 -8.94
C ILE A 116 -6.66 2.52 -9.78
N LYS A 117 -5.90 2.45 -10.89
CA LYS A 117 -5.85 1.27 -11.77
C LYS A 117 -4.94 0.19 -11.22
N LEU A 118 -4.02 0.56 -10.34
CA LEU A 118 -3.11 -0.37 -9.69
C LEU A 118 -3.86 -1.16 -8.61
N VAL A 119 -3.77 -2.48 -8.68
CA VAL A 119 -4.38 -3.39 -7.70
C VAL A 119 -3.58 -3.44 -6.40
N SER A 120 -2.27 -3.20 -6.47
CA SER A 120 -1.38 -3.26 -5.30
C SER A 120 -1.34 -1.95 -4.51
N ARG A 121 -0.99 -2.09 -3.21
CA ARG A 121 -0.60 -0.98 -2.33
C ARG A 121 0.86 -1.08 -1.88
N ASN A 122 1.57 -2.12 -2.30
CA ASN A 122 2.99 -2.33 -2.05
C ASN A 122 3.73 -2.35 -3.37
N PHE A 123 4.82 -1.58 -3.46
CA PHE A 123 5.61 -1.45 -4.66
C PHE A 123 7.10 -1.47 -4.32
N PHE A 124 7.90 -1.77 -5.33
CA PHE A 124 9.35 -1.76 -5.25
C PHE A 124 9.89 -0.68 -6.20
N LEU A 125 10.78 0.16 -5.70
CA LEU A 125 11.41 1.23 -6.48
C LEU A 125 12.88 0.92 -6.69
N CYS A 126 13.31 0.87 -7.94
CA CYS A 126 14.71 0.62 -8.31
C CYS A 126 15.20 1.70 -9.29
N CYS A 127 16.52 1.79 -9.45
CA CYS A 127 17.09 2.67 -10.46
C CYS A 127 16.93 2.07 -11.86
N SER A 128 16.51 2.90 -12.82
CA SER A 128 16.47 2.54 -14.23
C SER A 128 17.87 2.16 -14.72
N LYS A 129 17.94 1.13 -15.56
CA LYS A 129 19.21 0.63 -16.13
C LYS A 129 19.70 1.46 -17.32
N SER A 130 18.98 2.50 -17.71
CA SER A 130 19.30 3.32 -18.88
C SER A 130 20.27 4.48 -18.54
N LYS A 131 21.58 4.19 -18.69
CA LYS A 131 22.75 5.13 -18.71
C LYS A 131 23.25 5.68 -17.35
N PRO A 132 24.59 5.82 -17.17
CA PRO A 132 25.18 6.20 -15.89
C PRO A 132 25.21 7.72 -15.75
N PRO A 133 24.67 8.25 -14.66
CA PRO A 133 25.48 9.11 -13.80
C PRO A 133 25.40 8.72 -12.32
N VAL A 134 26.60 8.64 -11.74
CA VAL A 134 26.98 8.87 -10.34
C VAL A 134 25.91 8.51 -9.29
N GLY A 135 25.87 7.21 -9.00
CA GLY A 135 26.02 6.73 -7.63
C GLY A 135 24.80 6.72 -6.74
N LEU A 136 23.59 6.73 -7.31
CA LEU A 136 22.51 5.98 -6.69
C LEU A 136 22.37 4.55 -7.26
N CYS A 137 22.73 4.35 -8.53
CA CYS A 137 22.31 3.21 -9.36
C CYS A 137 23.37 2.14 -9.67
N ASN A 138 24.55 2.16 -9.03
CA ASN A 138 25.59 1.16 -9.30
C ASN A 138 25.30 -0.15 -8.55
N CYS A 139 24.56 -1.08 -9.17
CA CYS A 139 24.45 -2.45 -8.67
C CYS A 139 25.68 -3.32 -8.97
N SER A 140 26.67 -2.83 -9.72
CA SER A 140 27.80 -3.65 -10.19
C SER A 140 29.11 -3.48 -9.40
N GLU A 141 29.29 -2.39 -8.65
CA GLU A 141 30.58 -2.07 -7.98
C GLU A 141 30.59 -2.34 -6.46
N GLU A 142 29.53 -2.91 -5.91
CA GLU A 142 29.42 -3.19 -4.48
C GLU A 142 30.34 -4.30 -3.99
N ALA A 143 30.63 -5.29 -4.83
CA ALA A 143 31.60 -6.34 -4.51
C ALA A 143 32.98 -5.76 -4.16
N LYS A 144 33.38 -4.64 -4.78
CA LYS A 144 34.66 -3.97 -4.49
C LYS A 144 34.60 -3.12 -3.21
N ARG A 145 33.44 -2.57 -2.86
CA ARG A 145 33.24 -1.80 -1.62
C ARG A 145 33.06 -2.69 -0.39
N ALA A 146 32.41 -3.84 -0.53
CA ALA A 146 32.24 -4.83 0.53
C ALA A 146 33.59 -5.28 1.11
N ILE A 147 34.60 -5.49 0.26
CA ILE A 147 35.97 -5.84 0.68
C ILE A 147 36.57 -4.75 1.60
N SER A 148 36.32 -3.46 1.33
CA SER A 148 36.82 -2.36 2.17
C SER A 148 36.16 -2.27 3.54
N TYR A 149 34.86 -2.57 3.65
CA TYR A 149 34.14 -2.61 4.93
C TYR A 149 34.49 -3.87 5.74
N GLN A 150 34.69 -5.00 5.06
CA GLN A 150 35.14 -6.26 5.66
C GLN A 150 36.56 -6.12 6.25
N PHE A 151 37.42 -5.30 5.62
CA PHE A 151 38.73 -4.91 6.15
C PHE A 151 38.66 -3.88 7.31
N SER A 152 37.58 -3.11 7.44
CA SER A 152 37.41 -2.19 8.57
C SER A 152 36.81 -2.86 9.81
N TRP A 153 36.00 -3.90 9.66
CA TRP A 153 35.40 -4.65 10.77
C TRP A 153 36.40 -5.53 11.52
N ILE A 154 37.41 -6.07 10.84
CA ILE A 154 38.50 -6.80 11.50
C ILE A 154 39.27 -5.93 12.51
N LYS A 155 39.36 -4.61 12.28
CA LYS A 155 40.02 -3.69 13.23
C LYS A 155 39.23 -3.41 14.51
N LEU A 156 37.93 -3.67 14.55
CA LEU A 156 37.13 -3.46 15.77
C LEU A 156 37.27 -4.66 16.72
N MET A 157 37.41 -5.87 16.18
CA MET A 157 37.66 -7.08 16.97
C MET A 157 39.03 -7.07 17.66
N ASP A 158 40.02 -6.36 17.10
CA ASP A 158 41.36 -6.19 17.69
C ASP A 158 41.38 -5.36 18.99
N PHE A 159 40.30 -4.63 19.32
CA PHE A 159 40.17 -3.90 20.60
C PHE A 159 39.52 -4.72 21.72
N LEU A 160 39.04 -5.93 21.40
CA LEU A 160 38.35 -6.82 22.35
C LEU A 160 39.24 -8.00 22.79
N LEU A 161 40.51 -8.01 22.38
CA LEU A 161 41.54 -8.96 22.78
C LEU A 161 42.59 -8.24 23.66
#